data_AF-A0A7J4KGL5-F1
#
_entry.id   AF-A0A7J4KGL5-F1
#
_cell.length_a   1.000
_cell.length_b   1.000
_cell.length_c   1.000
_cell.angle_alpha   90.00
_cell.angle_beta   90.00
_cell.angle_gamma   90.00
#
_symmetry.space_group_name_H-M   'P 1'
#
loop_
_entity.id
_entity.type
_entity.pdbx_description
1 polymer ?
#
loop_
_entity_poly.entity_id
_entity_poly.type
_entity_poly.pdbx_seq_one_letter_code
_entity_poly.pdbx_strand_id
1 'polypeptide(L)'
;DWVRPDMKNIRNGLFADGIATGLGGLFGGMGQTGSSSNIGLSIATRATSRYIGFMTGGILIVLAFLPVLATVFLIMPGPVIGGTLIYVAGFIIVGGFQTITTRMLDSRKIFVIGISFIFGISVYLIPGAYATVPPLLR
;
A
#
# COMPACT_ATOMS: atom_id res chain seq x y z
N ASP A 1 -17.86 -17.17 -6.78
CA ASP A 1 -17.87 -16.95 -8.24
C ASP A 1 -16.63 -16.21 -8.70
N TRP A 2 -15.76 -16.85 -9.47
CA TRP A 2 -14.55 -16.22 -10.02
C TRP A 2 -14.91 -15.51 -11.33
N VAL A 3 -15.00 -14.18 -11.29
CA VAL A 3 -15.21 -13.35 -12.49
C VAL A 3 -13.85 -13.09 -13.12
N ARG A 4 -13.73 -13.31 -14.44
CA ARG A 4 -12.48 -13.05 -15.17
C ARG A 4 -12.06 -11.60 -14.98
N PRO A 5 -10.79 -11.32 -14.66
CA PRO A 5 -10.29 -9.95 -14.56
C PRO A 5 -10.48 -9.21 -15.89
N ASP A 6 -11.19 -8.08 -15.86
CA ASP A 6 -11.27 -7.19 -17.01
C ASP A 6 -9.96 -6.40 -17.13
N MET A 7 -9.08 -6.86 -18.02
CA MET A 7 -7.78 -6.25 -18.26
C MET A 7 -7.87 -4.79 -18.72
N LYS A 8 -8.97 -4.38 -19.36
CA LYS A 8 -9.16 -2.98 -19.77
C LYS A 8 -9.39 -2.08 -18.56
N ASN A 9 -10.20 -2.54 -17.60
CA ASN A 9 -10.44 -1.80 -16.35
C ASN A 9 -9.20 -1.75 -15.47
N ILE A 10 -8.45 -2.86 -15.36
CA ILE A 10 -7.18 -2.89 -14.62
C ILE A 10 -6.19 -1.91 -15.24
N ARG A 11 -6.04 -1.92 -16.57
CA ARG A 11 -5.15 -1.00 -17.28
C ARG A 11 -5.55 0.46 -17.03
N ASN A 12 -6.83 0.78 -17.20
CA ASN A 12 -7.30 2.15 -16.99
C ASN A 12 -7.15 2.60 -15.53
N GLY A 13 -7.37 1.71 -14.56
CA GLY A 13 -7.13 1.96 -13.14
C GLY A 13 -5.67 2.21 -12.83
N LEU A 14 -4.76 1.39 -13.39
CA LEU A 14 -3.32 1.56 -13.22
C LEU A 14 -2.82 2.88 -13.86
N PHE A 15 -3.33 3.24 -15.04
CA PHE A 15 -3.03 4.55 -15.64
C PHE A 15 -3.53 5.71 -14.77
N ALA A 16 -4.73 5.61 -14.20
CA ALA A 16 -5.25 6.62 -13.29
C ALA A 16 -4.38 6.75 -12.02
N ASP A 17 -3.94 5.62 -11.44
CA ASP A 17 -3.03 5.60 -10.28
C ASP A 17 -1.68 6.27 -10.60
N GLY A 18 -1.11 5.95 -11.77
CA GLY A 18 0.13 6.56 -12.24
C GLY A 18 0.01 8.07 -12.47
N ILE A 19 -1.09 8.53 -13.07
CA ILE A 19 -1.36 9.96 -13.26
C ILE A 19 -1.54 10.65 -11.90
N ALA A 20 -2.31 10.06 -10.98
CA ALA A 20 -2.53 10.60 -9.64
C ALA A 20 -1.22 10.72 -8.85
N THR A 21 -0.36 9.70 -8.91
CA THR A 21 0.96 9.73 -8.29
C THR A 21 1.90 10.73 -8.94
N GLY A 22 1.89 10.83 -10.27
CA GLY A 22 2.68 11.83 -10.99
C GLY A 22 2.27 13.26 -10.62
N LEU A 23 0.98 13.55 -10.63
CA LEU A 23 0.44 14.85 -10.18
C LEU A 23 0.76 15.09 -8.70
N GLY A 24 0.57 14.08 -7.84
CA GLY A 24 0.92 14.15 -6.42
C GLY A 24 2.39 14.53 -6.22
N GLY A 25 3.31 13.90 -6.94
CA GLY A 25 4.73 14.23 -6.91
C GLY A 25 5.04 15.65 -7.37
N LEU A 26 4.36 16.16 -8.40
CA LEU A 26 4.51 17.55 -8.86
C LEU A 26 4.07 18.58 -7.80
N PHE A 27 3.07 18.25 -6.99
CA PHE A 27 2.62 19.08 -5.86
C PHE A 27 3.42 18.83 -4.57
N GLY A 28 4.53 18.09 -4.63
CA GLY A 28 5.39 17.78 -3.48
C GLY A 28 4.87 16.67 -2.56
N GLY A 29 3.86 15.92 -3.00
CA GLY A 29 3.30 14.77 -2.30
C GLY A 29 4.12 13.49 -2.50
N MET A 30 3.85 12.49 -1.66
CA MET A 30 4.38 11.14 -1.80
C MET A 30 3.52 10.32 -2.77
N GLY A 31 4.14 9.38 -3.48
CA GLY A 31 3.42 8.47 -4.36
C GLY A 31 2.34 7.70 -3.61
N GLN A 32 1.12 7.72 -4.16
CA GLN A 32 -0.03 7.05 -3.57
C GLN A 32 -0.37 5.83 -4.43
N THR A 33 -1.00 4.82 -3.83
CA THR A 33 -1.54 3.71 -4.61
C THR A 33 -2.89 3.29 -4.05
N GLY A 34 -3.65 2.55 -4.85
CA GLY A 34 -4.95 2.02 -4.46
C GLY A 34 -4.88 1.26 -3.12
N SER A 35 -5.63 1.73 -2.13
CA SER A 35 -5.70 1.09 -0.82
C SER A 35 -6.59 -0.15 -0.84
N SER A 36 -6.03 -1.29 -0.44
CA SER A 36 -6.77 -2.55 -0.28
C SER A 36 -7.86 -2.47 0.79
N SER A 37 -7.70 -1.62 1.80
CA SER A 37 -8.70 -1.39 2.85
C SER A 37 -9.99 -0.79 2.30
N ASN A 38 -9.89 0.13 1.33
CA ASN A 38 -11.07 0.75 0.71
C ASN A 38 -11.84 -0.26 -0.15
N ILE A 39 -11.15 -1.21 -0.78
CA ILE A 39 -11.76 -2.30 -1.53
C ILE A 39 -12.55 -3.21 -0.57
N GLY A 40 -11.95 -3.57 0.58
CA GLY A 40 -12.62 -4.35 1.62
C GLY A 40 -13.88 -3.68 2.18
N LEU A 41 -13.82 -2.36 2.41
CA LEU A 41 -14.98 -1.58 2.85
C LEU A 41 -16.10 -1.58 1.81
N SER A 42 -15.78 -1.43 0.53
CA SER A 42 -16.76 -1.45 -0.56
C SER A 42 -17.46 -2.81 -0.67
N ILE A 43 -16.73 -3.91 -0.46
CA ILE A 43 -17.30 -5.26 -0.42
C ILE A 43 -18.23 -5.43 0.78
N ALA A 44 -17.84 -4.94 1.96
CA ALA A 44 -18.63 -5.05 3.18
C ALA A 44 -19.93 -4.22 3.12
N THR A 45 -19.83 -2.99 2.65
CA THR A 45 -20.98 -2.06 2.52
C THR A 45 -21.84 -2.33 1.28
N ARG A 46 -21.35 -3.15 0.34
CA ARG A 46 -21.92 -3.36 -1.00
C ARG A 46 -22.14 -2.07 -1.78
N ALA A 47 -21.45 -0.99 -1.39
CA ALA A 47 -21.54 0.31 -2.02
C ALA A 47 -20.35 0.48 -2.98
N THR A 48 -20.58 0.25 -4.27
CA THR A 48 -19.57 0.34 -5.34
C THR A 48 -19.79 1.54 -6.27
N SER A 49 -20.64 2.49 -5.87
CA SER A 49 -21.01 3.64 -6.69
C SER A 49 -19.84 4.61 -6.89
N ARG A 50 -19.56 4.95 -8.16
CA ARG A 50 -18.53 5.95 -8.54
C ARG A 50 -18.74 7.33 -7.91
N TYR A 51 -19.99 7.69 -7.61
CA TYR A 51 -20.31 8.98 -7.00
C TYR A 51 -19.76 9.08 -5.57
N ILE A 52 -19.71 7.97 -4.83
CA ILE A 52 -19.13 7.94 -3.48
C ILE A 52 -17.63 8.27 -3.55
N GLY A 53 -16.94 7.78 -4.58
CA GLY A 53 -15.54 8.10 -4.85
C GLY A 53 -15.32 9.58 -5.13
N PHE A 54 -16.12 10.17 -6.04
CA PHE A 54 -16.02 11.59 -6.37
C PHE A 54 -16.34 12.50 -5.17
N MET A 55 -17.39 12.19 -4.40
CA MET A 55 -17.73 12.95 -3.21
C MET A 55 -16.66 12.87 -2.13
N THR A 56 -16.14 11.66 -1.86
CA THR A 56 -15.04 11.48 -0.90
C THR A 56 -13.79 12.23 -1.33
N GLY A 57 -13.42 12.16 -2.62
CA GLY A 57 -12.30 12.91 -3.17
C GLY A 57 -12.48 14.43 -3.02
N GLY A 58 -13.67 14.94 -3.31
CA GLY A 58 -14.00 16.36 -3.09
C GLY A 58 -13.88 16.79 -1.64
N ILE A 59 -14.39 15.97 -0.70
CA ILE A 59 -14.27 16.23 0.74
C ILE A 59 -12.79 16.27 1.15
N LEU A 60 -11.97 15.32 0.69
CA LEU A 60 -10.54 15.28 0.99
C LEU A 60 -9.79 16.50 0.44
N ILE A 61 -10.14 16.97 -0.76
CA ILE A 61 -9.59 18.21 -1.32
C ILE A 61 -9.94 19.40 -0.42
N VAL A 62 -11.21 19.55 -0.02
CA VAL A 62 -11.63 20.64 0.88
C VAL A 62 -10.90 20.56 2.22
N LEU A 63 -10.77 19.36 2.80
CA LEU A 63 -10.05 19.14 4.05
C LEU A 63 -8.56 19.47 3.92
N ALA A 64 -7.94 19.24 2.75
CA ALA A 64 -6.54 19.58 2.51
C ALA A 64 -6.28 21.09 2.59
N PHE A 65 -7.27 21.93 2.29
CA PHE A 65 -7.17 23.39 2.44
C PHE A 65 -7.46 23.89 3.86
N LEU A 66 -7.86 23.02 4.80
CA LEU A 66 -8.15 23.41 6.18
C LEU A 66 -6.91 23.25 7.07
N PRO A 67 -6.23 24.35 7.48
CA PRO A 67 -5.00 24.28 8.25
C PRO A 67 -5.21 23.71 9.66
N VAL A 68 -6.44 23.77 10.18
CA VAL A 68 -6.82 23.22 11.49
C VAL A 68 -6.45 21.74 11.60
N LEU A 69 -6.66 20.97 10.53
CA LEU A 69 -6.31 19.54 10.52
C LEU A 69 -4.80 19.34 10.56
N ALA A 70 -4.05 20.14 9.79
CA ALA A 70 -2.59 20.10 9.81
C ALA A 70 -2.04 20.37 11.22
N THR A 71 -2.62 21.34 11.94
CA THR A 71 -2.22 21.64 13.33
C THR A 71 -2.51 20.47 14.28
N VAL A 72 -3.63 19.77 14.12
CA VAL A 72 -3.95 18.58 14.93
C VAL A 72 -2.90 17.47 14.73
N PHE A 73 -2.45 17.23 13.50
CA PHE A 73 -1.41 16.24 13.23
C PHE A 73 -0.06 16.65 13.82
N LEU A 74 0.28 17.94 13.84
CA LEU A 74 1.53 18.44 14.41
C LEU A 74 1.58 18.37 15.94
N ILE A 75 0.43 18.50 16.61
CA ILE A 75 0.33 18.43 18.09
C ILE A 75 0.23 16.96 18.57
N MET A 76 0.11 15.99 17.65
CA MET A 76 -0.06 14.59 17.99
C MET A 76 1.11 14.06 18.85
N PRO A 77 0.84 13.49 20.04
CA PRO A 77 1.90 12.95 20.89
C PRO A 77 2.67 11.82 20.20
N GLY A 78 3.99 11.80 20.40
CA GLY A 78 4.87 10.73 19.89
C GLY A 78 4.36 9.30 20.15
N PRO A 79 3.79 8.97 21.33
CA PRO A 79 3.22 7.65 21.58
C PRO A 79 2.08 7.24 20.62
N VAL A 80 1.25 8.20 20.16
CA VAL A 80 0.14 7.93 19.23
C VAL A 80 0.69 7.67 17.82
N ILE A 81 1.68 8.44 17.40
CA ILE A 81 2.37 8.24 16.12
C ILE A 81 3.05 6.86 16.12
N GLY A 82 3.75 6.51 17.20
CA GLY A 82 4.38 5.20 17.36
C GLY A 82 3.38 4.04 17.31
N GLY A 83 2.25 4.15 18.01
CA GLY A 83 1.17 3.16 17.96
C GLY A 83 0.59 3.00 16.56
N THR A 84 0.42 4.11 15.84
CA THR A 84 -0.07 4.11 14.45
C THR A 84 0.91 3.43 13.51
N LEU A 85 2.22 3.68 13.65
CA LEU A 85 3.25 3.03 12.83
C LEU A 85 3.28 1.51 13.03
N ILE A 86 3.21 1.05 14.28
CA ILE A 86 3.17 -0.39 14.60
C ILE A 86 1.90 -1.03 14.01
N TYR A 87 0.75 -0.36 14.14
CA TYR A 87 -0.51 -0.82 13.56
C TYR A 87 -0.43 -0.96 12.04
N VAL A 88 0.07 0.07 11.34
CA VAL A 88 0.22 0.05 9.88
C VAL A 88 1.22 -1.03 9.45
N ALA A 89 2.36 -1.16 10.14
CA ALA A 89 3.34 -2.20 9.84
C ALA A 89 2.74 -3.61 10.00
N GLY A 90 2.02 -3.86 11.09
CA GLY A 90 1.32 -5.13 11.31
C GLY A 90 0.28 -5.43 10.22
N PHE A 91 -0.50 -4.42 9.83
CA PHE A 91 -1.50 -4.56 8.77
C PHE A 91 -0.86 -4.89 7.41
N ILE A 92 0.26 -4.24 7.07
CA ILE A 92 1.01 -4.52 5.84
C ILE A 92 1.55 -5.96 5.85
N ILE A 93 2.13 -6.41 6.97
CA ILE A 93 2.66 -7.77 7.11
C ILE A 93 1.53 -8.80 6.91
N VAL A 94 0.40 -8.62 7.59
CA VAL A 94 -0.77 -9.52 7.48
C VAL A 94 -1.35 -9.50 6.06
N GLY A 95 -1.45 -8.33 5.44
CA GLY A 95 -1.88 -8.19 4.04
C GLY A 95 -0.98 -8.95 3.06
N GLY A 96 0.34 -8.94 3.30
CA GLY A 96 1.30 -9.75 2.56
C GLY A 96 1.04 -11.25 2.71
N PHE A 97 0.85 -11.74 3.94
CA PHE A 97 0.51 -13.15 4.20
C PHE A 97 -0.82 -13.55 3.57
N GLN A 98 -1.85 -12.69 3.62
CA GLN A 98 -3.13 -12.94 2.97
C GLN A 98 -2.99 -13.08 1.46
N THR A 99 -2.13 -12.24 0.85
CA THR A 99 -1.82 -12.32 -0.59
C THR A 99 -1.10 -13.63 -0.93
N ILE A 100 -0.12 -14.03 -0.12
CA ILE A 100 0.63 -15.29 -0.29
C ILE A 100 -0.29 -16.52 -0.18
N THR A 101 -1.20 -16.50 0.79
CA THR A 101 -2.10 -17.62 1.12
C THR A 101 -3.37 -17.66 0.28
N THR A 102 -3.54 -16.73 -0.68
CA THR A 102 -4.68 -16.71 -1.61
C THR A 102 -4.77 -17.99 -2.46
N ARG A 103 -3.66 -18.72 -2.65
CA ARG A 103 -3.62 -20.04 -3.28
C ARG A 103 -3.05 -21.07 -2.32
N MET A 104 -3.50 -22.32 -2.44
CA MET A 104 -2.96 -23.42 -1.64
C MET A 104 -1.43 -23.50 -1.78
N LEU A 105 -0.75 -23.52 -0.64
CA LEU A 105 0.69 -23.63 -0.56
C LEU A 105 1.11 -25.03 -0.98
N ASP A 106 2.06 -25.09 -1.89
CA ASP A 106 2.67 -26.31 -2.39
C ASP A 106 4.16 -26.25 -2.05
N SER A 107 4.85 -27.39 -1.96
CA SER A 107 6.27 -27.47 -1.58
C SER A 107 7.15 -26.51 -2.38
N ARG A 108 6.88 -26.37 -3.69
CA ARG A 108 7.57 -25.40 -4.55
C ARG A 108 7.30 -23.95 -4.14
N LYS A 109 6.04 -23.60 -3.81
CA LYS A 109 5.68 -22.23 -3.42
C LYS A 109 6.32 -21.87 -2.08
N ILE A 110 6.27 -22.79 -1.11
CA ILE A 110 6.88 -22.63 0.21
C ILE A 110 8.38 -22.36 0.08
N PHE A 111 9.07 -23.14 -0.76
CA PHE A 111 10.50 -22.94 -1.02
C PHE A 111 10.80 -21.54 -1.61
N VAL A 112 10.03 -21.12 -2.62
CA VAL A 112 10.20 -19.79 -3.26
C VAL A 112 9.93 -18.66 -2.26
N ILE A 113 8.88 -18.78 -1.45
CA ILE A 113 8.55 -17.80 -0.41
C ILE A 113 9.67 -17.73 0.63
N GLY A 114 10.12 -18.89 1.14
CA GLY A 114 11.17 -18.97 2.16
C GLY A 114 12.48 -18.34 1.72
N ILE A 115 12.95 -18.66 0.50
CA ILE A 115 14.16 -18.04 -0.06
C ILE A 115 13.97 -16.53 -0.20
N SER A 116 12.85 -16.08 -0.76
CA SER A 116 12.58 -14.64 -0.94
C SER A 116 12.57 -13.88 0.38
N PHE A 117 12.00 -14.46 1.44
CA PHE A 117 12.00 -13.88 2.78
C PHE A 117 13.40 -13.82 3.40
N ILE A 118 14.17 -14.92 3.32
CA ILE A 118 15.53 -14.98 3.86
C ILE A 118 16.41 -13.93 3.18
N PHE A 119 16.38 -13.86 1.84
CA PHE A 119 17.14 -12.85 1.11
C PHE A 119 16.68 -11.42 1.45
N GLY A 120 15.37 -11.16 1.47
CA GLY A 120 14.85 -9.84 1.81
C GLY A 120 15.26 -9.36 3.21
N ILE A 121 15.20 -10.23 4.22
CA ILE A 121 15.61 -9.90 5.59
C ILE A 121 17.14 -9.81 5.71
N SER A 122 17.88 -10.65 4.97
CA SER A 122 19.35 -10.70 5.06
C SER A 122 20.04 -9.40 4.68
N VAL A 123 19.45 -8.60 3.76
CA VAL A 123 19.98 -7.28 3.39
C VAL A 123 20.04 -6.34 4.59
N TYR A 124 19.04 -6.43 5.47
CA TYR A 124 18.99 -5.63 6.70
C TYR A 124 19.83 -6.23 7.82
N LEU A 125 19.86 -7.56 7.95
CA LEU A 125 20.54 -8.25 9.06
C LEU A 125 22.06 -8.37 8.89
N ILE A 126 22.56 -8.49 7.66
CA ILE A 126 23.99 -8.71 7.36
C ILE A 126 24.45 -7.74 6.25
N PRO A 127 24.49 -6.42 6.51
CA PRO A 127 24.87 -5.43 5.49
C PRO A 127 26.33 -5.60 5.01
N GLY A 128 27.19 -6.26 5.80
CA GLY A 128 28.58 -6.56 5.44
C GLY A 128 28.74 -7.66 4.39
N ALA A 129 27.78 -8.58 4.25
CA ALA A 129 27.83 -9.65 3.25
C ALA A 129 27.62 -9.12 1.82
N TYR A 130 26.94 -7.98 1.68
CA TYR A 130 26.64 -7.33 0.40
C TYR A 130 27.66 -6.21 0.05
N ALA A 131 28.72 -6.04 0.85
CA ALA A 131 29.71 -4.98 0.63
C ALA A 131 30.60 -5.21 -0.60
N THR A 132 30.73 -6.45 -1.07
CA THR A 132 31.51 -6.84 -2.26
C THR A 132 30.67 -6.97 -3.53
N VAL A 133 29.35 -6.77 -3.42
CA VAL A 133 28.42 -6.88 -4.54
C VAL A 133 28.42 -5.55 -5.32
N PRO A 134 28.54 -5.57 -6.67
CA PRO A 134 28.55 -4.34 -7.45
C PRO A 134 27.31 -3.48 -7.18
N PRO A 135 27.43 -2.14 -7.20
CA PRO A 135 26.37 -1.21 -6.76
C PRO A 135 25.06 -1.28 -7.57
N LEU A 136 25.05 -2.02 -8.68
CA LEU A 136 23.85 -2.34 -9.47
C LEU A 136 23.00 -3.49 -8.87
N LEU A 137 23.57 -4.31 -8.00
CA LEU A 137 22.97 -5.51 -7.40
C LEU A 137 22.89 -5.44 -5.86
N ARG A 138 23.28 -4.30 -5.28
CA ARG A 138 23.13 -3.98 -3.86
C ARG A 138 21.80 -3.27 -3.62
#